data_AF-A0A3E1EPL4-F1
#
_entry.id   AF-A0A3E1EPL4-F1
#
_cell.length_a   1.000
_cell.length_b   1.000
_cell.length_c   1.000
_cell.angle_alpha   90.00
_cell.angle_beta   90.00
_cell.angle_gamma   90.00
#
_symmetry.space_group_name_H-M   'P 1'
#
loop_
_entity.id
_entity.type
_entity.pdbx_description
1 polymer ?
#
loop_
_entity_poly.entity_id
_entity_poly.type
_entity_poly.pdbx_seq_one_letter_code
_entity_poly.pdbx_strand_id
1 'polypeptide(L)'
;MWRLLMVIVGGMLVSCRILPVSAVPVAKGGRVAGLMVAEAVREGAGFVVAARRADDPMERLGWCLRAMEALPPEERVWREEATGMAAAVWPERRVEVAAGGRRWEVAASPMPGVGLSPASAWRVSGPLRHYRTRGAGVPVLCGPMAERDAMPGGLWVNRTAFVGVYGGAARLELVDPADPTVAGQLMAADYTLGWAKMFGLAGGMDRRKLPDVFRPGGNELGPRIYRLAPWNPDKRILLLVHGIFDTPQMWRGVVNGLFRHPEIAAHYQPWVFTWPTGLPLLPAAAALRREFDAALAAADPGGRTFAAGHVTVAGHSMGGLLARTMTSDSGEAVWRAMFTLPPEELPVDADDREVLREACFFRPDARVERVMFLCVPHRGSGIASSVIGSTLAKLQDIPMSVAGPLLRLLTLNPEVIQPEVLGGAFLPLHASIPDLSPHSPVLRALQACPVTTEHHSIIALRFPWPARWNSDGAVSWRSAHLASAESETLVRGGHQSYTDRRCLEAMRRILTEPLHQPVP
;
A
#
# COMPACT_ATOMS: atom_id res chain seq x y z
N MET A 1 -36.20 8.21 -31.17
CA MET A 1 -35.37 9.43 -31.23
C MET A 1 -34.67 9.61 -29.88
N TRP A 2 -33.44 10.12 -29.86
CA TRP A 2 -32.65 10.30 -28.65
C TRP A 2 -32.14 11.74 -28.62
N ARG A 3 -32.13 12.39 -27.45
CA ARG A 3 -31.66 13.77 -27.29
C ARG A 3 -30.38 13.80 -26.47
N LEU A 4 -29.42 14.60 -26.92
CA LEU A 4 -28.12 14.78 -26.27
C LEU A 4 -28.20 16.01 -25.36
N LEU A 5 -28.00 15.80 -24.06
CA LEU A 5 -27.95 16.86 -23.06
C LEU A 5 -26.50 17.10 -22.66
N MET A 6 -25.99 18.29 -22.91
CA MET A 6 -24.65 18.73 -22.53
C MET A 6 -24.71 19.83 -21.49
N VAL A 7 -23.93 19.68 -20.41
CA VAL A 7 -23.81 20.66 -19.35
C VAL A 7 -22.40 21.22 -19.38
N ILE A 8 -22.29 22.52 -19.66
CA ILE A 8 -21.03 23.23 -19.83
C ILE A 8 -20.96 24.36 -18.80
N VAL A 9 -19.88 24.43 -18.02
CA VAL A 9 -19.65 25.45 -16.99
C VAL A 9 -18.31 26.12 -17.26
N GLY A 10 -18.30 27.45 -17.37
CA GLY A 10 -17.06 28.21 -17.61
C GLY A 10 -16.35 27.89 -18.93
N GLY A 11 -17.08 27.39 -19.93
CA GLY A 11 -16.51 26.94 -21.21
C GLY A 11 -15.96 25.51 -21.20
N MET A 12 -16.03 24.79 -20.08
CA MET A 12 -15.68 23.36 -20.00
C MET A 12 -16.93 22.49 -19.94
N LEU A 13 -16.96 21.42 -20.74
CA LEU A 13 -18.01 20.40 -20.70
C LEU A 13 -17.86 19.57 -19.42
N VAL A 14 -18.84 19.71 -18.52
CA VAL A 14 -18.85 19.07 -17.21
C VAL A 14 -19.62 17.74 -17.25
N SER A 15 -20.62 17.61 -18.13
CA SER A 15 -21.42 16.40 -18.29
C SER A 15 -22.05 16.29 -19.68
N CYS A 16 -22.22 15.08 -20.18
CA CYS A 16 -22.93 14.78 -21.44
C CYS A 16 -23.72 13.47 -21.29
N ARG A 17 -25.01 13.47 -21.59
CA ARG A 17 -25.88 12.28 -21.54
C ARG A 17 -26.82 12.21 -22.73
N ILE A 18 -27.08 11.00 -23.21
CA ILE A 18 -28.08 10.71 -24.24
C ILE A 18 -29.32 10.16 -23.53
N LEU A 19 -30.48 10.80 -23.73
CA LEU A 19 -31.73 10.43 -23.09
C LEU A 19 -32.80 10.05 -24.12
N PRO A 20 -33.71 9.11 -23.80
CA PRO A 20 -34.86 8.81 -24.63
C PRO A 20 -35.86 9.98 -24.60
N VAL A 21 -36.57 10.21 -25.71
CA VAL A 21 -37.47 11.39 -25.90
C VAL A 21 -38.51 11.56 -24.79
N SER A 22 -38.93 10.48 -24.14
CA SER A 22 -39.94 10.51 -23.06
C SER A 22 -39.44 11.10 -21.74
N ALA A 23 -38.12 11.26 -21.54
CA ALA A 23 -37.52 11.70 -20.27
C ALA A 23 -37.26 13.21 -20.17
N VAL A 24 -37.71 14.02 -21.15
CA VAL A 24 -37.45 15.47 -21.18
C VAL A 24 -38.77 16.24 -21.05
N PRO A 25 -39.06 16.92 -19.92
CA PRO A 25 -40.26 17.74 -19.82
C PRO A 25 -40.15 18.95 -20.74
N VAL A 26 -41.15 19.18 -21.58
CA VAL A 26 -41.25 20.38 -22.43
C VAL A 26 -42.04 21.44 -21.65
N ALA A 27 -41.37 22.50 -21.19
CA ALA A 27 -42.03 23.68 -20.63
C ALA A 27 -41.85 24.90 -21.56
N LYS A 28 -42.98 25.54 -21.87
CA LYS A 28 -43.11 26.71 -22.73
C LYS A 28 -42.61 27.99 -22.05
N GLY A 29 -41.78 28.75 -22.77
CA GLY A 29 -41.78 30.23 -22.70
C GLY A 29 -40.70 30.90 -21.84
N GLY A 30 -39.56 31.24 -22.49
CA GLY A 30 -38.73 32.46 -22.34
C GLY A 30 -38.13 32.84 -20.97
N ARG A 31 -36.88 33.31 -20.84
CA ARG A 31 -35.69 33.34 -21.71
C ARG A 31 -34.51 32.94 -20.82
N VAL A 32 -33.95 31.79 -21.17
CA VAL A 32 -32.83 31.11 -20.51
C VAL A 32 -31.54 31.68 -21.01
N ALA A 33 -30.59 31.65 -20.10
CA ALA A 33 -29.25 31.97 -20.45
C ALA A 33 -28.40 31.14 -19.42
N GLY A 34 -27.61 30.11 -19.76
CA GLY A 34 -27.58 29.26 -20.96
C GLY A 34 -27.42 27.78 -20.56
N LEU A 35 -28.48 27.00 -20.79
CA LEU A 35 -28.44 25.56 -21.04
C LEU A 35 -28.43 25.41 -22.57
N MET A 36 -27.46 24.71 -23.15
CA MET A 36 -27.51 24.39 -24.58
C MET A 36 -28.32 23.11 -24.77
N VAL A 37 -29.51 23.23 -25.36
CA VAL A 37 -30.16 22.09 -26.00
C VAL A 37 -29.88 22.24 -27.49
N ALA A 38 -29.06 21.34 -28.01
CA ALA A 38 -28.74 21.28 -29.42
C ALA A 38 -29.59 20.22 -30.10
N GLU A 39 -30.31 20.60 -31.15
CA GLU A 39 -30.87 19.62 -32.09
C GLU A 39 -29.77 19.22 -33.08
N ALA A 40 -29.44 17.93 -33.07
CA ALA A 40 -28.55 17.34 -34.04
C ALA A 40 -29.42 16.75 -35.16
N VAL A 41 -29.43 17.42 -36.32
CA VAL A 41 -30.02 16.85 -37.55
C VAL A 41 -28.92 16.07 -38.27
N ARG A 42 -29.23 14.83 -38.66
CA ARG A 42 -28.30 13.96 -39.37
C ARG A 42 -28.19 14.44 -40.83
N GLU A 43 -27.02 14.88 -41.24
CA GLU A 43 -26.69 15.07 -42.65
C GLU A 43 -25.55 14.12 -43.03
N GLY A 44 -25.88 13.11 -43.84
CA GLY A 44 -24.94 12.06 -44.21
C GLY A 44 -24.39 11.30 -43.00
N ALA A 45 -23.05 11.24 -42.88
CA ALA A 45 -22.35 10.53 -41.82
C ALA A 45 -22.03 11.39 -40.57
N GLY A 46 -22.52 12.64 -40.49
CA GLY A 46 -22.22 13.57 -39.39
C GLY A 46 -23.41 14.42 -38.89
N PHE A 47 -23.17 15.19 -37.82
CA PHE A 47 -24.14 16.08 -37.15
C PHE A 47 -23.55 17.48 -36.93
N VAL A 48 -24.37 18.55 -36.99
CA VAL A 48 -23.96 19.96 -36.75
C VAL A 48 -24.80 20.58 -35.62
N VAL A 49 -24.20 21.45 -34.77
CA VAL A 49 -24.81 22.06 -33.56
C VAL A 49 -24.42 23.56 -33.40
N ALA A 50 -25.36 24.44 -32.99
CA ALA A 50 -25.14 25.89 -32.71
C ALA A 50 -25.80 26.38 -31.38
N ALA A 51 -25.25 27.43 -30.70
CA ALA A 51 -25.75 27.88 -29.37
C ALA A 51 -25.35 29.29 -28.80
N ARG A 52 -26.07 29.79 -27.75
CA ARG A 52 -25.88 31.07 -26.96
C ARG A 52 -26.19 30.95 -25.41
N ARG A 53 -25.86 31.97 -24.56
CA ARG A 53 -25.53 31.91 -23.08
C ARG A 53 -26.33 32.85 -22.12
N ALA A 54 -26.17 32.69 -20.76
CA ALA A 54 -26.59 33.50 -19.54
C ALA A 54 -26.18 33.01 -18.13
N ASP A 55 -26.65 33.72 -17.07
CA ASP A 55 -25.98 33.89 -15.76
C ASP A 55 -26.96 34.05 -14.53
N ASP A 56 -27.00 33.11 -13.55
CA ASP A 56 -27.10 33.31 -12.06
C ASP A 56 -27.21 31.95 -11.28
N PRO A 57 -26.50 31.69 -10.14
CA PRO A 57 -26.33 30.34 -9.56
C PRO A 57 -27.27 29.86 -8.43
N MET A 58 -27.95 30.71 -7.65
CA MET A 58 -28.66 30.26 -6.43
C MET A 58 -30.02 29.61 -6.70
N GLU A 59 -30.70 29.97 -7.79
CA GLU A 59 -31.88 29.24 -8.26
C GLU A 59 -31.54 27.83 -8.77
N ARG A 60 -30.28 27.58 -9.19
CA ARG A 60 -29.86 26.30 -9.80
C ARG A 60 -29.80 25.13 -8.81
N LEU A 61 -29.53 25.42 -7.53
CA LEU A 61 -29.41 24.40 -6.48
C LEU A 61 -30.79 23.90 -6.00
N GLY A 62 -31.79 24.78 -5.97
CA GLY A 62 -33.17 24.43 -5.59
C GLY A 62 -33.86 23.47 -6.57
N TRP A 63 -33.44 23.47 -7.84
CA TRP A 63 -33.96 22.55 -8.86
C TRP A 63 -33.35 21.15 -8.78
N CYS A 64 -32.06 21.03 -8.45
CA CYS A 64 -31.38 19.74 -8.35
C CYS A 64 -31.90 18.90 -7.17
N LEU A 65 -32.22 19.55 -6.04
CA LEU A 65 -32.72 18.86 -4.85
C LEU A 65 -34.14 18.32 -5.05
N ARG A 66 -35.03 19.09 -5.71
CA ARG A 66 -36.40 18.66 -6.01
C ARG A 66 -36.49 17.55 -7.07
N ALA A 67 -35.52 17.48 -7.99
CA ALA A 67 -35.46 16.40 -8.98
C ALA A 67 -34.97 15.07 -8.38
N MET A 68 -34.25 15.11 -7.26
CA MET A 68 -33.74 13.92 -6.58
C MET A 68 -34.77 13.28 -5.63
N GLU A 69 -35.74 14.04 -5.13
CA GLU A 69 -36.84 13.54 -4.28
C GLU A 69 -37.94 12.78 -5.06
N ALA A 70 -37.91 12.81 -6.40
CA ALA A 70 -38.97 12.25 -7.25
C ALA A 70 -38.66 10.84 -7.82
N LEU A 71 -37.57 10.18 -7.39
CA LEU A 71 -37.20 8.83 -7.90
C LEU A 71 -37.74 7.71 -6.99
N PRO A 72 -38.38 6.65 -7.54
CA PRO A 72 -38.96 5.58 -6.73
C PRO A 72 -37.92 4.70 -6.00
N PRO A 73 -38.26 4.11 -4.83
CA PRO A 73 -37.31 3.37 -3.98
C PRO A 73 -36.76 2.07 -4.57
N GLU A 74 -37.43 1.47 -5.57
CA GLU A 74 -37.11 0.14 -6.10
C GLU A 74 -35.89 0.09 -7.05
N GLU A 75 -35.37 1.22 -7.55
CA GLU A 75 -34.24 1.25 -8.49
C GLU A 75 -32.85 1.30 -7.83
N ARG A 76 -32.71 0.83 -6.59
CA ARG A 76 -31.41 0.75 -5.88
C ARG A 76 -30.55 -0.48 -6.24
N VAL A 77 -31.05 -1.42 -7.05
CA VAL A 77 -30.39 -2.70 -7.33
C VAL A 77 -29.41 -2.68 -8.53
N TRP A 78 -29.37 -1.62 -9.34
CA TRP A 78 -28.56 -1.60 -10.57
C TRP A 78 -27.10 -1.11 -10.42
N ARG A 79 -26.47 -1.32 -9.25
CA ARG A 79 -25.04 -0.98 -9.06
C ARG A 79 -24.09 -2.05 -9.60
N GLU A 80 -24.50 -3.31 -9.65
CA GLU A 80 -23.60 -4.42 -10.01
C GLU A 80 -23.56 -4.68 -11.53
N GLU A 81 -24.70 -4.59 -12.24
CA GLU A 81 -24.73 -4.78 -13.70
C GLU A 81 -24.21 -3.58 -14.51
N ALA A 82 -24.37 -2.35 -13.99
CA ALA A 82 -23.84 -1.15 -14.65
C ALA A 82 -22.30 -1.10 -14.67
N THR A 83 -21.64 -1.80 -13.73
CA THR A 83 -20.18 -1.86 -13.66
C THR A 83 -19.60 -2.86 -14.67
N GLY A 84 -20.37 -3.89 -15.06
CA GLY A 84 -19.96 -4.90 -16.05
C GLY A 84 -20.08 -4.42 -17.51
N MET A 85 -21.11 -3.66 -17.86
CA MET A 85 -21.31 -3.17 -19.24
C MET A 85 -20.42 -1.97 -19.62
N ALA A 86 -19.89 -1.22 -18.64
CA ALA A 86 -18.98 -0.10 -18.91
C ALA A 86 -17.60 -0.55 -19.43
N ALA A 87 -17.22 -1.81 -19.24
CA ALA A 87 -15.95 -2.36 -19.71
C ALA A 87 -15.98 -2.76 -21.21
N ALA A 88 -17.15 -2.92 -21.82
CA ALA A 88 -17.29 -3.40 -23.21
C ALA A 88 -17.53 -2.30 -24.25
N VAL A 89 -17.71 -1.04 -23.84
CA VAL A 89 -18.03 0.09 -24.74
C VAL A 89 -17.16 1.30 -24.42
N TRP A 90 -15.86 1.25 -24.78
CA TRP A 90 -15.01 2.44 -24.73
C TRP A 90 -13.96 2.50 -25.85
N PRO A 91 -14.35 2.62 -27.13
CA PRO A 91 -13.39 2.95 -28.18
C PRO A 91 -13.11 4.45 -28.15
N GLU A 92 -11.83 4.81 -27.98
CA GLU A 92 -11.19 6.09 -28.31
C GLU A 92 -12.01 7.38 -28.12
N ARG A 93 -11.76 8.11 -27.01
CA ARG A 93 -12.19 9.51 -26.93
C ARG A 93 -11.21 10.40 -27.67
N ARG A 94 -11.75 11.21 -28.59
CA ARG A 94 -11.04 12.35 -29.16
C ARG A 94 -11.35 13.60 -28.33
N VAL A 95 -10.31 14.27 -27.84
CA VAL A 95 -10.41 15.47 -27.00
C VAL A 95 -9.93 16.66 -27.83
N GLU A 96 -10.77 17.68 -28.02
CA GLU A 96 -10.29 18.91 -28.66
C GLU A 96 -9.48 19.74 -27.65
N VAL A 97 -8.25 20.09 -28.01
CA VAL A 97 -7.38 20.97 -27.23
C VAL A 97 -7.01 22.18 -28.07
N ALA A 98 -7.19 23.37 -27.50
CA ALA A 98 -6.72 24.62 -28.11
C ALA A 98 -5.30 24.93 -27.62
N ALA A 99 -4.33 24.90 -28.55
CA ALA A 99 -2.93 25.24 -28.26
C ALA A 99 -2.40 26.16 -29.38
N GLY A 100 -1.83 27.31 -29.02
CA GLY A 100 -1.26 28.28 -29.96
C GLY A 100 -2.28 28.90 -30.93
N GLY A 101 -3.55 29.05 -30.51
CA GLY A 101 -4.63 29.59 -31.36
C GLY A 101 -5.20 28.62 -32.41
N ARG A 102 -4.76 27.35 -32.41
CA ARG A 102 -5.28 26.29 -33.28
C ARG A 102 -6.03 25.23 -32.44
N ARG A 103 -7.08 24.64 -33.02
CA ARG A 103 -7.78 23.49 -32.44
C ARG A 103 -7.11 22.21 -32.90
N TRP A 104 -6.89 21.30 -31.96
CA TRP A 104 -6.29 20.00 -32.22
C TRP A 104 -7.21 18.91 -31.72
N GLU A 105 -7.42 17.88 -32.53
CA GLU A 105 -8.17 16.69 -32.14
C GLU A 105 -7.18 15.67 -31.56
N VAL A 106 -7.29 15.41 -30.27
CA VAL A 106 -6.35 14.56 -29.51
C VAL A 106 -6.95 13.18 -29.33
N ALA A 107 -6.36 12.16 -29.95
CA ALA A 107 -6.69 10.78 -29.63
C ALA A 107 -6.20 10.45 -28.21
N ALA A 108 -7.11 10.31 -27.26
CA ALA A 108 -6.82 9.74 -25.96
C ALA A 108 -7.05 8.22 -26.08
N SER A 109 -6.00 7.44 -25.88
CA SER A 109 -6.13 6.01 -25.60
C SER A 109 -6.20 5.85 -24.08
N PRO A 110 -7.38 5.94 -23.43
CA PRO A 110 -7.47 5.64 -22.01
C PRO A 110 -7.02 4.19 -21.80
N MET A 111 -6.27 3.93 -20.73
CA MET A 111 -6.14 2.56 -20.25
C MET A 111 -7.56 2.06 -19.92
N PRO A 112 -8.05 0.98 -20.54
CA PRO A 112 -9.42 0.51 -20.33
C PRO A 112 -9.72 0.33 -18.84
N GLY A 113 -10.81 0.92 -18.34
CA GLY A 113 -11.24 0.81 -16.94
C GLY A 113 -10.55 1.75 -15.92
N VAL A 114 -9.61 2.60 -16.33
CA VAL A 114 -8.91 3.53 -15.42
C VAL A 114 -9.51 4.93 -15.48
N GLY A 115 -10.05 5.41 -14.34
CA GLY A 115 -10.54 6.78 -14.23
C GLY A 115 -9.40 7.80 -14.17
N LEU A 116 -9.56 8.93 -14.86
CA LEU A 116 -8.67 10.10 -14.77
C LEU A 116 -9.41 11.23 -14.05
N SER A 117 -8.78 11.82 -13.03
CA SER A 117 -9.35 12.96 -12.30
C SER A 117 -8.28 14.02 -12.01
N PRO A 118 -8.54 15.32 -12.26
CA PRO A 118 -7.61 16.37 -11.88
C PRO A 118 -7.28 16.32 -10.38
N ALA A 119 -6.02 16.49 -10.03
CA ALA A 119 -5.56 16.54 -8.63
C ALA A 119 -6.28 17.64 -7.83
N SER A 120 -6.66 18.74 -8.48
CA SER A 120 -7.39 19.86 -7.90
C SER A 120 -8.82 19.51 -7.43
N ALA A 121 -9.39 18.41 -7.92
CA ALA A 121 -10.69 17.91 -7.46
C ALA A 121 -10.61 17.23 -6.08
N TRP A 122 -9.40 16.99 -5.57
CA TRP A 122 -9.17 16.24 -4.34
C TRP A 122 -8.51 17.11 -3.28
N ARG A 123 -8.78 16.78 -2.01
CA ARG A 123 -8.11 17.38 -0.86
C ARG A 123 -7.49 16.27 -0.03
N VAL A 124 -6.18 16.40 0.24
CA VAL A 124 -5.50 15.54 1.22
C VAL A 124 -5.91 16.00 2.62
N SER A 125 -6.50 15.11 3.40
CA SER A 125 -6.85 15.33 4.80
C SER A 125 -6.08 14.36 5.71
N GLY A 126 -5.93 14.71 6.99
CA GLY A 126 -5.17 13.92 7.96
C GLY A 126 -3.69 14.31 8.07
N PRO A 127 -2.84 13.44 8.65
CA PRO A 127 -1.49 13.82 9.05
C PRO A 127 -0.43 13.78 7.94
N LEU A 128 -0.83 13.46 6.69
CA LEU A 128 0.10 13.46 5.57
C LEU A 128 0.42 14.89 5.15
N ARG A 129 1.70 15.19 4.99
CA ARG A 129 2.15 16.41 4.28
C ARG A 129 1.86 16.25 2.79
N HIS A 130 1.26 17.28 2.19
CA HIS A 130 0.93 17.29 0.77
C HIS A 130 2.10 17.85 -0.04
N TYR A 131 2.76 17.00 -0.85
CA TYR A 131 3.89 17.37 -1.68
C TYR A 131 3.47 17.58 -3.13
N ARG A 132 3.79 18.76 -3.66
CA ARG A 132 3.53 19.15 -5.06
C ARG A 132 4.67 19.99 -5.61
N THR A 133 4.89 19.91 -6.92
CA THR A 133 5.75 20.82 -7.67
C THR A 133 4.93 21.58 -8.70
N ARG A 134 5.30 22.84 -8.92
CA ARG A 134 4.76 23.65 -10.02
C ARG A 134 5.55 23.33 -11.30
N GLY A 135 4.87 23.38 -12.45
CA GLY A 135 5.46 23.09 -13.75
C GLY A 135 4.39 23.06 -14.84
N ALA A 136 4.72 22.47 -15.98
CA ALA A 136 3.80 22.30 -17.10
C ALA A 136 2.82 21.13 -16.89
N GLY A 137 1.67 21.21 -17.58
CA GLY A 137 0.64 20.17 -17.50
C GLY A 137 -0.23 20.26 -16.24
N VAL A 138 -1.12 19.28 -16.11
CA VAL A 138 -2.12 19.18 -15.06
C VAL A 138 -1.87 17.89 -14.29
N PRO A 139 -1.52 17.96 -12.99
CA PRO A 139 -1.46 16.75 -12.16
C PRO A 139 -2.82 16.07 -12.13
N VAL A 140 -2.85 14.77 -12.38
CA VAL A 140 -4.04 13.92 -12.41
C VAL A 140 -3.81 12.68 -11.55
N LEU A 141 -4.88 12.22 -10.94
CA LEU A 141 -4.94 10.95 -10.24
C LEU A 141 -5.56 9.91 -11.20
N CYS A 142 -4.87 8.79 -11.37
CA CYS A 142 -5.31 7.68 -12.21
C CYS A 142 -5.70 6.49 -11.33
N GLY A 143 -6.89 5.93 -11.53
CA GLY A 143 -7.32 4.74 -10.82
C GLY A 143 -8.85 4.60 -10.70
N PRO A 144 -9.32 3.55 -10.02
CA PRO A 144 -8.50 2.45 -9.49
C PRO A 144 -7.98 1.56 -10.63
N MET A 145 -6.74 1.06 -10.50
CA MET A 145 -6.24 -0.02 -11.34
C MET A 145 -6.41 -1.34 -10.60
N ALA A 146 -6.99 -2.33 -11.27
CA ALA A 146 -7.20 -3.66 -10.72
C ALA A 146 -5.96 -4.53 -10.97
N GLU A 147 -5.31 -4.94 -9.89
CA GLU A 147 -4.24 -5.95 -9.93
C GLU A 147 -4.46 -6.94 -8.79
N ARG A 148 -4.10 -8.21 -9.02
CA ARG A 148 -4.38 -9.32 -8.08
C ARG A 148 -3.94 -9.00 -6.64
N ASP A 149 -2.78 -8.35 -6.50
CA ASP A 149 -2.15 -8.04 -5.22
C ASP A 149 -2.15 -6.54 -4.91
N ALA A 150 -3.09 -5.80 -5.51
CA ALA A 150 -3.35 -4.42 -5.12
C ALA A 150 -3.94 -4.36 -3.71
N MET A 151 -3.65 -3.27 -3.00
CA MET A 151 -4.37 -2.93 -1.77
C MET A 151 -5.89 -2.91 -1.98
N PRO A 152 -6.69 -3.19 -0.92
CA PRO A 152 -8.13 -2.96 -0.95
C PRO A 152 -8.49 -1.56 -1.47
N GLY A 153 -9.34 -1.49 -2.50
CA GLY A 153 -9.67 -0.25 -3.20
C GLY A 153 -8.84 0.04 -4.46
N GLY A 154 -7.94 -0.88 -4.83
CA GLY A 154 -7.14 -0.82 -6.07
C GLY A 154 -5.95 0.13 -5.97
N LEU A 155 -5.12 0.12 -7.02
CA LEU A 155 -3.97 1.03 -7.11
C LEU A 155 -4.41 2.40 -7.62
N TRP A 156 -3.84 3.45 -7.03
CA TRP A 156 -4.06 4.84 -7.46
C TRP A 156 -2.70 5.51 -7.67
N VAL A 157 -2.43 5.93 -8.90
CA VAL A 157 -1.14 6.50 -9.28
C VAL A 157 -1.28 7.97 -9.65
N ASN A 158 -0.30 8.76 -9.21
CA ASN A 158 -0.18 10.15 -9.63
C ASN A 158 0.44 10.19 -11.04
N ARG A 159 -0.10 11.05 -11.91
CA ARG A 159 0.46 11.36 -13.23
C ARG A 159 0.36 12.85 -13.50
N THR A 160 1.06 13.30 -14.53
CA THR A 160 0.88 14.64 -15.07
C THR A 160 0.39 14.54 -16.50
N ALA A 161 -0.79 15.09 -16.75
CA ALA A 161 -1.38 15.16 -18.07
C ALA A 161 -0.91 16.42 -18.79
N PHE A 162 -0.39 16.28 -20.01
CA PHE A 162 -0.02 17.42 -20.85
C PHE A 162 -0.33 17.12 -22.31
N VAL A 163 -0.28 18.15 -23.15
CA VAL A 163 -0.56 18.01 -24.58
C VAL A 163 0.71 18.31 -25.36
N GLY A 164 1.28 17.28 -25.97
CA GLY A 164 2.41 17.39 -26.88
C GLY A 164 1.92 17.61 -28.30
N VAL A 165 2.65 18.40 -29.10
CA VAL A 165 2.34 18.65 -30.51
C VAL A 165 3.52 18.18 -31.36
N TYR A 166 3.30 17.19 -32.22
CA TYR A 166 4.32 16.56 -33.04
C TYR A 166 3.84 16.45 -34.48
N GLY A 167 4.62 16.96 -35.43
CA GLY A 167 4.35 16.76 -36.87
C GLY A 167 2.94 17.16 -37.33
N GLY A 168 2.30 18.15 -36.67
CA GLY A 168 0.93 18.55 -37.00
C GLY A 168 -0.18 17.69 -36.37
N ALA A 169 0.10 16.93 -35.32
CA ALA A 169 -0.91 16.30 -34.46
C ALA A 169 -0.66 16.64 -32.99
N ALA A 170 -1.74 16.78 -32.20
CA ALA A 170 -1.63 16.92 -30.75
C ALA A 170 -1.99 15.60 -30.06
N ARG A 171 -1.29 15.29 -28.97
CA ARG A 171 -1.46 14.06 -28.18
C ARG A 171 -1.55 14.41 -26.70
N LEU A 172 -2.50 13.79 -25.99
CA LEU A 172 -2.60 13.86 -24.54
C LEU A 172 -1.69 12.77 -24.00
N GLU A 173 -0.69 13.19 -23.25
CA GLU A 173 0.32 12.30 -22.68
C GLU A 173 0.27 12.36 -21.17
N LEU A 174 0.57 11.23 -20.53
CA LEU A 174 0.62 11.08 -19.08
C LEU A 174 2.05 10.74 -18.68
N VAL A 175 2.62 11.53 -17.79
CA VAL A 175 4.00 11.35 -17.31
C VAL A 175 3.98 10.93 -15.85
N ASP A 176 4.88 10.02 -15.50
CA ASP A 176 5.09 9.63 -14.12
C ASP A 176 5.87 10.75 -13.40
N PRO A 177 5.42 11.24 -12.23
CA PRO A 177 6.17 12.26 -11.48
C PRO A 177 7.56 11.81 -11.02
N ALA A 178 7.90 10.51 -11.14
CA ALA A 178 9.26 10.00 -10.99
C ALA A 178 10.22 10.55 -12.08
N ASP A 179 9.72 10.87 -13.27
CA ASP A 179 10.44 11.58 -14.32
C ASP A 179 9.82 12.98 -14.51
N PRO A 180 10.26 13.97 -13.72
CA PRO A 180 9.57 15.24 -13.63
C PRO A 180 9.85 16.16 -14.83
N THR A 181 10.63 15.74 -15.83
CA THR A 181 11.06 16.60 -16.93
C THR A 181 10.72 16.01 -18.29
N VAL A 182 10.00 16.76 -19.12
CA VAL A 182 9.70 16.37 -20.51
C VAL A 182 10.29 17.42 -21.43
N ALA A 183 11.15 17.00 -22.37
CA ALA A 183 11.81 17.89 -23.33
C ALA A 183 12.49 19.11 -22.66
N GLY A 184 13.09 18.91 -21.49
CA GLY A 184 13.75 19.97 -20.70
C GLY A 184 12.79 20.85 -19.89
N GLN A 185 11.48 20.63 -19.97
CA GLN A 185 10.48 21.37 -19.20
C GLN A 185 10.06 20.60 -17.95
N LEU A 186 10.14 21.26 -16.79
CA LEU A 186 9.65 20.72 -15.52
C LEU A 186 8.12 20.59 -15.56
N MET A 187 7.63 19.41 -15.25
CA MET A 187 6.21 19.08 -15.18
C MET A 187 5.66 19.39 -13.77
N ALA A 188 4.43 19.89 -13.72
CA ALA A 188 3.69 20.00 -12.47
C ALA A 188 3.47 18.58 -11.94
N ALA A 189 3.67 18.33 -10.65
CA ALA A 189 3.47 16.99 -10.10
C ALA A 189 2.78 17.03 -8.74
N ASP A 190 2.06 15.94 -8.45
CA ASP A 190 1.56 15.60 -7.13
C ASP A 190 2.20 14.28 -6.70
N TYR A 191 2.76 14.23 -5.49
CA TYR A 191 3.44 13.05 -4.96
C TYR A 191 2.65 12.38 -3.84
N THR A 192 1.49 12.92 -3.43
CA THR A 192 0.79 12.51 -2.22
C THR A 192 -0.57 11.89 -2.49
N LEU A 193 -1.30 12.36 -3.50
CA LEU A 193 -2.72 12.02 -3.68
C LEU A 193 -2.97 10.52 -3.86
N GLY A 194 -2.16 9.83 -4.68
CA GLY A 194 -2.22 8.38 -4.84
C GLY A 194 -2.12 7.62 -3.52
N TRP A 195 -1.09 7.93 -2.72
CA TRP A 195 -0.91 7.34 -1.39
C TRP A 195 -2.09 7.68 -0.47
N ALA A 196 -2.49 8.94 -0.40
CA ALA A 196 -3.59 9.38 0.45
C ALA A 196 -4.92 8.68 0.10
N LYS A 197 -5.18 8.50 -1.21
CA LYS A 197 -6.36 7.79 -1.71
C LYS A 197 -6.32 6.31 -1.37
N MET A 198 -5.21 5.61 -1.66
CA MET A 198 -5.06 4.19 -1.35
C MET A 198 -5.18 3.92 0.14
N PHE A 199 -4.41 4.61 0.99
CA PHE A 199 -4.46 4.42 2.44
C PHE A 199 -5.79 4.88 3.04
N GLY A 200 -6.46 5.88 2.46
CA GLY A 200 -7.79 6.34 2.86
C GLY A 200 -8.89 5.31 2.55
N LEU A 201 -8.88 4.72 1.35
CA LEU A 201 -9.80 3.64 0.98
C LEU A 201 -9.52 2.36 1.77
N ALA A 202 -8.24 2.08 2.00
CA ALA A 202 -7.77 1.04 2.90
C ALA A 202 -8.04 1.33 4.39
N GLY A 203 -8.76 2.40 4.73
CA GLY A 203 -9.12 2.76 6.10
C GLY A 203 -9.82 1.63 6.88
N GLY A 204 -10.45 0.68 6.20
CA GLY A 204 -10.96 -0.56 6.80
C GLY A 204 -9.89 -1.49 7.38
N MET A 205 -8.61 -1.31 7.02
CA MET A 205 -7.46 -1.97 7.65
C MET A 205 -6.94 -1.23 8.91
N ASP A 206 -7.49 -0.07 9.24
CA ASP A 206 -7.30 0.60 10.54
C ASP A 206 -8.39 0.15 11.51
N ARG A 207 -8.23 -1.08 12.04
CA ARG A 207 -9.23 -1.73 12.93
C ARG A 207 -9.47 -0.99 14.26
N ARG A 208 -8.74 0.11 14.54
CA ARG A 208 -8.99 0.99 15.70
C ARG A 208 -10.25 1.84 15.58
N LYS A 209 -10.89 1.89 14.39
CA LYS A 209 -12.03 2.77 14.09
C LYS A 209 -13.37 2.08 13.82
N LEU A 210 -13.48 0.77 14.01
CA LEU A 210 -14.72 0.03 13.73
C LEU A 210 -15.27 -0.62 15.01
N PRO A 211 -16.35 -0.10 15.61
CA PRO A 211 -17.35 -0.94 16.25
C PRO A 211 -18.18 -1.62 15.15
N ASP A 212 -18.39 -2.93 15.24
CA ASP A 212 -19.25 -3.74 14.35
C ASP A 212 -18.83 -3.96 12.88
N VAL A 213 -17.91 -4.92 12.68
CA VAL A 213 -17.98 -5.80 11.50
C VAL A 213 -18.19 -7.24 12.00
N PHE A 214 -19.34 -7.47 12.63
CA PHE A 214 -19.95 -8.80 12.72
C PHE A 214 -20.66 -9.08 11.40
N ARG A 215 -19.92 -9.60 10.41
CA ARG A 215 -20.50 -10.42 9.33
C ARG A 215 -19.80 -11.78 9.39
N PRO A 216 -20.53 -12.88 9.64
CA PRO A 216 -20.01 -14.21 9.36
C PRO A 216 -19.73 -14.27 7.84
N GLY A 217 -18.46 -14.47 7.46
CA GLY A 217 -18.03 -14.61 6.06
C GLY A 217 -17.51 -13.35 5.34
N GLY A 218 -17.10 -12.28 6.04
CA GLY A 218 -16.58 -11.06 5.40
C GLY A 218 -15.22 -10.57 5.94
N ASN A 219 -14.16 -10.84 5.18
CA ASN A 219 -12.76 -10.38 5.30
C ASN A 219 -11.87 -11.02 6.38
N GLU A 220 -11.56 -12.29 6.15
CA GLU A 220 -10.30 -12.94 6.56
C GLU A 220 -9.09 -12.20 5.95
N LEU A 221 -8.46 -11.29 6.68
CA LEU A 221 -7.16 -10.72 6.27
C LEU A 221 -6.05 -11.52 6.95
N GLY A 222 -5.81 -12.74 6.44
CA GLY A 222 -4.61 -13.50 6.76
C GLY A 222 -3.34 -12.77 6.30
N PRO A 223 -2.16 -13.35 6.60
CA PRO A 223 -0.90 -12.83 6.09
C PRO A 223 -0.96 -12.62 4.57
N ARG A 224 -0.56 -11.43 4.09
CA ARG A 224 -0.54 -11.11 2.66
C ARG A 224 0.42 -9.98 2.34
N ILE A 225 1.01 -10.00 1.15
CA ILE A 225 1.74 -8.85 0.60
C ILE A 225 0.86 -8.09 -0.39
N TYR A 226 0.80 -6.77 -0.22
CA TYR A 226 0.15 -5.86 -1.15
C TYR A 226 1.16 -4.95 -1.84
N ARG A 227 0.95 -4.74 -3.12
CA ARG A 227 1.67 -3.76 -3.92
C ARG A 227 0.98 -2.41 -3.77
N LEU A 228 1.78 -1.34 -3.67
CA LEU A 228 1.28 0.03 -3.63
C LEU A 228 1.48 0.77 -4.96
N ALA A 229 2.14 0.14 -5.93
CA ALA A 229 2.33 0.66 -7.27
C ALA A 229 2.15 -0.46 -8.30
N PRO A 230 1.82 -0.12 -9.57
CA PRO A 230 1.80 -1.09 -10.65
C PRO A 230 3.15 -1.79 -10.76
N TRP A 231 3.12 -3.06 -11.16
CA TRP A 231 4.34 -3.84 -11.34
C TRP A 231 5.26 -3.17 -12.37
N ASN A 232 6.51 -2.96 -11.99
CA ASN A 232 7.57 -2.52 -12.88
C ASN A 232 8.74 -3.50 -12.78
N PRO A 233 9.09 -4.20 -13.89
CA PRO A 233 10.16 -5.21 -13.88
C PRO A 233 11.56 -4.62 -13.68
N ASP A 234 11.72 -3.32 -13.87
CA ASP A 234 13.02 -2.62 -13.84
C ASP A 234 13.25 -1.86 -12.53
N LYS A 235 12.30 -1.92 -11.57
CA LYS A 235 12.41 -1.25 -10.26
C LYS A 235 12.65 -2.24 -9.13
N ARG A 236 13.56 -1.89 -8.22
CA ARG A 236 13.82 -2.62 -6.99
C ARG A 236 12.58 -2.68 -6.10
N ILE A 237 12.36 -3.79 -5.40
CA ILE A 237 11.24 -3.92 -4.46
C ILE A 237 11.65 -3.32 -3.11
N LEU A 238 10.84 -2.42 -2.57
CA LEU A 238 10.93 -1.99 -1.17
C LEU A 238 9.82 -2.67 -0.36
N LEU A 239 10.16 -3.76 0.33
CA LEU A 239 9.22 -4.52 1.17
C LEU A 239 9.16 -3.95 2.58
N LEU A 240 7.99 -3.49 3.00
CA LEU A 240 7.77 -2.85 4.30
C LEU A 240 7.01 -3.78 5.25
N VAL A 241 7.62 -4.10 6.40
CA VAL A 241 7.12 -5.10 7.36
C VAL A 241 6.81 -4.44 8.71
N HIS A 242 5.52 -4.30 9.03
CA HIS A 242 5.09 -3.61 10.26
C HIS A 242 5.31 -4.44 11.52
N GLY A 243 5.38 -3.75 12.66
CA GLY A 243 5.52 -4.32 13.99
C GLY A 243 4.22 -4.87 14.59
N ILE A 244 4.33 -5.36 15.82
CA ILE A 244 3.19 -5.77 16.63
C ILE A 244 2.29 -4.58 16.96
N PHE A 245 0.97 -4.76 16.99
CA PHE A 245 -0.07 -3.73 17.17
C PHE A 245 -0.21 -2.67 16.08
N ASP A 246 0.70 -2.61 15.12
CA ASP A 246 0.59 -1.78 13.94
C ASP A 246 -0.14 -2.50 12.80
N THR A 247 -0.47 -1.77 11.75
CA THR A 247 -1.02 -2.29 10.49
C THR A 247 -0.25 -1.66 9.34
N PRO A 248 -0.41 -2.12 8.07
CA PRO A 248 0.26 -1.50 6.93
C PRO A 248 0.04 0.02 6.81
N GLN A 249 -1.01 0.55 7.43
CA GLN A 249 -1.30 1.99 7.52
C GLN A 249 -0.18 2.81 8.15
N MET A 250 0.68 2.22 9.00
CA MET A 250 1.82 2.94 9.59
C MET A 250 2.78 3.46 8.50
N TRP A 251 2.88 2.76 7.37
CA TRP A 251 3.81 3.07 6.29
C TRP A 251 3.37 4.24 5.42
N ARG A 252 2.14 4.75 5.55
CA ARG A 252 1.62 5.86 4.72
C ARG A 252 2.53 7.10 4.75
N GLY A 253 3.06 7.43 5.94
CA GLY A 253 3.94 8.59 6.11
C GLY A 253 5.34 8.33 5.54
N VAL A 254 5.80 7.08 5.63
CA VAL A 254 7.08 6.63 5.07
C VAL A 254 7.05 6.67 3.56
N VAL A 255 6.05 6.06 2.92
CA VAL A 255 5.98 6.06 1.46
C VAL A 255 5.75 7.47 0.90
N ASN A 256 4.88 8.27 1.52
CA ASN A 256 4.69 9.67 1.14
C ASN A 256 5.96 10.51 1.34
N GLY A 257 6.75 10.20 2.37
CA GLY A 257 8.02 10.87 2.66
C GLY A 257 9.14 10.48 1.69
N LEU A 258 9.26 9.21 1.34
CA LEU A 258 10.33 8.69 0.48
C LEU A 258 10.04 8.91 -1.00
N PHE A 259 8.85 8.57 -1.48
CA PHE A 259 8.48 8.62 -2.90
C PHE A 259 8.15 10.01 -3.43
N ARG A 260 8.28 11.05 -2.58
CA ARG A 260 8.34 12.45 -3.06
C ARG A 260 9.67 12.77 -3.75
N HIS A 261 10.69 11.95 -3.54
CA HIS A 261 12.00 12.11 -4.16
C HIS A 261 12.00 11.37 -5.50
N PRO A 262 12.19 12.07 -6.65
CA PRO A 262 12.15 11.45 -7.98
C PRO A 262 13.13 10.28 -8.12
N GLU A 263 14.33 10.40 -7.55
CA GLU A 263 15.35 9.34 -7.53
C GLU A 263 14.82 8.03 -6.90
N ILE A 264 14.19 8.09 -5.73
CA ILE A 264 13.58 6.88 -5.13
C ILE A 264 12.41 6.40 -5.99
N ALA A 265 11.54 7.32 -6.43
CA ALA A 265 10.36 6.96 -7.20
C ALA A 265 10.70 6.33 -8.56
N ALA A 266 11.85 6.66 -9.14
CA ALA A 266 12.35 6.10 -10.39
C ALA A 266 12.92 4.69 -10.21
N HIS A 267 13.52 4.37 -9.05
CA HIS A 267 14.26 3.12 -8.86
C HIS A 267 13.58 2.09 -7.96
N TYR A 268 12.60 2.48 -7.16
CA TYR A 268 11.92 1.58 -6.20
C TYR A 268 10.43 1.48 -6.47
N GLN A 269 9.84 0.34 -6.05
CA GLN A 269 8.40 0.13 -5.98
C GLN A 269 8.02 -0.41 -4.59
N PRO A 270 7.08 0.23 -3.86
CA PRO A 270 6.82 -0.12 -2.47
C PRO A 270 5.77 -1.24 -2.34
N TRP A 271 6.10 -2.24 -1.53
CA TRP A 271 5.25 -3.37 -1.14
C TRP A 271 5.06 -3.34 0.38
N VAL A 272 3.90 -3.77 0.86
CA VAL A 272 3.60 -3.84 2.30
C VAL A 272 3.14 -5.23 2.67
N PHE A 273 3.69 -5.78 3.75
CA PHE A 273 3.19 -7.02 4.34
C PHE A 273 2.13 -6.69 5.40
N THR A 274 0.97 -7.35 5.32
CA THR A 274 -0.04 -7.39 6.38
C THR A 274 0.01 -8.74 7.07
N TRP A 275 -0.10 -8.75 8.39
CA TRP A 275 -0.22 -9.99 9.15
C TRP A 275 -0.97 -9.76 10.47
N PRO A 276 -1.71 -10.78 10.98
CA PRO A 276 -2.41 -10.65 12.24
C PRO A 276 -1.40 -10.55 13.38
N THR A 277 -1.34 -9.38 14.03
CA THR A 277 -0.33 -9.09 15.06
C THR A 277 -0.44 -9.92 16.33
N GLY A 278 -1.39 -10.85 16.41
CA GLY A 278 -1.48 -11.86 17.46
C GLY A 278 -0.71 -13.14 17.14
N LEU A 279 -0.28 -13.35 15.89
CA LEU A 279 0.55 -14.49 15.52
C LEU A 279 1.88 -14.47 16.27
N PRO A 280 2.32 -15.60 16.85
CA PRO A 280 3.68 -15.74 17.36
C PRO A 280 4.74 -15.45 16.28
N LEU A 281 5.96 -15.17 16.74
CA LEU A 281 7.06 -14.71 15.89
C LEU A 281 7.38 -15.66 14.73
N LEU A 282 7.57 -16.96 15.00
CA LEU A 282 8.01 -17.92 13.97
C LEU A 282 6.93 -18.17 12.91
N PRO A 283 5.65 -18.42 13.27
CA PRO A 283 4.61 -18.56 12.26
C PRO A 283 4.37 -17.28 11.43
N ALA A 284 4.47 -16.10 12.04
CA ALA A 284 4.41 -14.83 11.30
C ALA A 284 5.59 -14.67 10.32
N ALA A 285 6.78 -15.13 10.71
CA ALA A 285 7.98 -15.07 9.87
C ALA A 285 7.90 -16.04 8.69
N ALA A 286 7.41 -17.27 8.91
CA ALA A 286 7.13 -18.22 7.84
C ALA A 286 6.14 -17.63 6.83
N ALA A 287 5.03 -17.07 7.34
CA ALA A 287 4.03 -16.46 6.49
C ALA A 287 4.59 -15.28 5.66
N LEU A 288 5.49 -14.47 6.22
CA LEU A 288 6.19 -13.42 5.45
C LEU A 288 6.96 -14.00 4.27
N ARG A 289 7.77 -15.05 4.49
CA ARG A 289 8.57 -15.69 3.43
C ARG A 289 7.69 -16.29 2.34
N ARG A 290 6.66 -17.04 2.73
CA ARG A 290 5.71 -17.66 1.80
C ARG A 290 4.93 -16.63 0.98
N GLU A 291 4.41 -15.58 1.62
CA GLU A 291 3.68 -14.52 0.93
C GLU A 291 4.60 -13.69 0.02
N PHE A 292 5.87 -13.56 0.37
CA PHE A 292 6.88 -12.96 -0.50
C PHE A 292 7.10 -13.79 -1.77
N ASP A 293 7.30 -15.10 -1.64
CA ASP A 293 7.42 -16.00 -2.78
C ASP A 293 6.16 -16.00 -3.66
N ALA A 294 4.98 -16.07 -3.05
CA ALA A 294 3.71 -16.07 -3.76
C ALA A 294 3.47 -14.76 -4.51
N ALA A 295 3.70 -13.61 -3.87
CA ALA A 295 3.53 -12.30 -4.49
C ALA A 295 4.52 -12.08 -5.64
N LEU A 296 5.77 -12.54 -5.48
CA LEU A 296 6.76 -12.41 -6.53
C LEU A 296 6.47 -13.34 -7.72
N ALA A 297 6.10 -14.60 -7.47
CA ALA A 297 5.70 -15.53 -8.53
C ALA A 297 4.45 -15.05 -9.30
N ALA A 298 3.53 -14.35 -8.63
CA ALA A 298 2.37 -13.75 -9.27
C ALA A 298 2.73 -12.52 -10.14
N ALA A 299 3.70 -11.72 -9.71
CA ALA A 299 4.12 -10.51 -10.41
C ALA A 299 5.12 -10.78 -11.55
N ASP A 300 6.03 -11.73 -11.36
CA ASP A 300 7.02 -12.19 -12.33
C ASP A 300 7.03 -13.73 -12.45
N PRO A 301 6.06 -14.33 -13.16
CA PRO A 301 6.01 -15.77 -13.36
C PRO A 301 7.25 -16.35 -14.06
N GLY A 302 8.00 -15.50 -14.77
CA GLY A 302 9.22 -15.89 -15.46
C GLY A 302 10.46 -15.93 -14.57
N GLY A 303 10.45 -15.25 -13.42
CA GLY A 303 11.56 -15.15 -12.48
C GLY A 303 12.84 -14.56 -13.07
N ARG A 304 12.71 -13.66 -14.04
CA ARG A 304 13.85 -13.13 -14.85
C ARG A 304 13.95 -11.60 -14.84
N THR A 305 13.04 -10.92 -14.15
CA THR A 305 13.07 -9.45 -14.08
C THR A 305 14.16 -8.96 -13.15
N PHE A 306 14.65 -7.74 -13.39
CA PHE A 306 15.56 -7.08 -12.46
C PHE A 306 14.92 -6.98 -11.06
N ALA A 307 13.65 -6.57 -10.99
CA ALA A 307 12.90 -6.48 -9.74
C ALA A 307 12.94 -7.76 -8.89
N ALA A 308 12.92 -8.95 -9.51
CA ALA A 308 12.91 -10.23 -8.81
C ALA A 308 14.20 -10.57 -8.07
N GLY A 309 15.34 -9.98 -8.46
CA GLY A 309 16.64 -10.18 -7.80
C GLY A 309 17.06 -9.05 -6.87
N HIS A 310 16.31 -7.93 -6.83
CA HIS A 310 16.75 -6.71 -6.18
C HIS A 310 15.72 -6.21 -5.14
N VAL A 311 15.75 -6.81 -3.94
CA VAL A 311 14.81 -6.50 -2.86
C VAL A 311 15.52 -5.85 -1.67
N THR A 312 14.96 -4.73 -1.22
CA THR A 312 15.30 -4.09 0.06
C THR A 312 14.13 -4.26 1.03
N VAL A 313 14.40 -4.77 2.23
CA VAL A 313 13.37 -4.95 3.27
C VAL A 313 13.53 -3.89 4.36
N ALA A 314 12.42 -3.28 4.80
CA ALA A 314 12.38 -2.38 5.95
C ALA A 314 11.44 -2.96 7.00
N GLY A 315 11.99 -3.38 8.15
CA GLY A 315 11.22 -3.97 9.23
C GLY A 315 11.21 -3.09 10.46
N HIS A 316 10.01 -2.73 10.94
CA HIS A 316 9.84 -1.97 12.18
C HIS A 316 9.51 -2.87 13.36
N SER A 317 10.15 -2.63 14.51
CA SER A 317 9.88 -3.36 15.75
C SER A 317 9.93 -4.88 15.51
N MET A 318 8.92 -5.63 15.92
CA MET A 318 8.84 -7.07 15.66
C MET A 318 8.82 -7.43 14.17
N GLY A 319 8.35 -6.55 13.28
CA GLY A 319 8.43 -6.75 11.83
C GLY A 319 9.88 -6.84 11.33
N GLY A 320 10.82 -6.21 12.04
CA GLY A 320 12.25 -6.40 11.79
C GLY A 320 12.79 -7.75 12.23
N LEU A 321 12.20 -8.39 13.25
CA LEU A 321 12.53 -9.78 13.59
C LEU A 321 12.01 -10.75 12.53
N LEU A 322 10.84 -10.48 11.94
CA LEU A 322 10.35 -11.25 10.78
C LEU A 322 11.30 -11.06 9.58
N ALA A 323 11.65 -9.82 9.24
CA ALA A 323 12.58 -9.52 8.15
C ALA A 323 13.97 -10.16 8.37
N ARG A 324 14.44 -10.27 9.62
CA ARG A 324 15.69 -10.95 9.96
C ARG A 324 15.70 -12.41 9.51
N THR A 325 14.57 -13.11 9.53
CA THR A 325 14.49 -14.50 9.06
C THR A 325 14.68 -14.65 7.55
N MET A 326 14.57 -13.57 6.78
CA MET A 326 14.88 -13.56 5.35
C MET A 326 16.38 -13.38 5.08
N THR A 327 17.21 -13.12 6.09
CA THR A 327 18.62 -12.69 5.94
C THR A 327 19.60 -13.41 6.87
N SER A 328 19.10 -14.39 7.61
CA SER A 328 19.85 -15.21 8.55
C SER A 328 19.69 -16.68 8.20
N ASP A 329 20.69 -17.49 8.54
CA ASP A 329 20.57 -18.95 8.55
C ASP A 329 20.26 -19.41 9.99
N SER A 330 19.15 -20.13 10.15
CA SER A 330 18.76 -20.67 11.44
C SER A 330 19.61 -21.86 11.88
N GLY A 331 20.20 -22.59 10.92
CA GLY A 331 20.66 -23.96 11.14
C GLY A 331 19.61 -24.74 11.92
N GLU A 332 20.05 -25.45 12.96
CA GLU A 332 19.17 -26.13 13.92
C GLU A 332 18.87 -25.29 15.18
N ALA A 333 19.40 -24.07 15.30
CA ALA A 333 19.38 -23.31 16.55
C ALA A 333 17.95 -23.00 17.02
N VAL A 334 17.09 -22.54 16.10
CA VAL A 334 15.69 -22.22 16.41
C VAL A 334 14.89 -23.49 16.69
N TRP A 335 15.11 -24.56 15.91
CA TRP A 335 14.45 -25.85 16.11
C TRP A 335 14.75 -26.43 17.49
N ARG A 336 16.03 -26.51 17.86
CA ARG A 336 16.47 -27.04 19.17
C ARG A 336 16.03 -26.17 20.35
N ALA A 337 15.74 -24.89 20.11
CA ALA A 337 15.17 -24.01 21.12
C ALA A 337 13.66 -24.24 21.34
N MET A 338 12.98 -24.87 20.38
CA MET A 338 11.54 -25.18 20.45
C MET A 338 11.27 -26.62 20.86
N PHE A 339 12.00 -27.57 20.30
CA PHE A 339 11.71 -28.99 20.41
C PHE A 339 12.89 -29.78 20.97
N THR A 340 12.60 -30.88 21.66
CA THR A 340 13.59 -31.81 22.22
C THR A 340 13.97 -32.92 21.22
N LEU A 341 13.15 -33.16 20.21
CA LEU A 341 13.33 -34.18 19.17
C LEU A 341 13.71 -33.55 17.82
N PRO A 342 14.43 -34.28 16.93
CA PRO A 342 14.61 -33.85 15.55
C PRO A 342 13.28 -33.82 14.79
N PRO A 343 13.20 -33.06 13.67
CA PRO A 343 11.96 -32.91 12.93
C PRO A 343 11.29 -34.21 12.52
N GLU A 344 12.04 -35.26 12.21
CA GLU A 344 11.57 -36.54 11.69
C GLU A 344 10.98 -37.46 12.78
N GLU A 345 11.33 -37.22 14.05
CA GLU A 345 10.86 -38.01 15.20
C GLU A 345 9.65 -37.37 15.91
N LEU A 346 9.27 -36.16 15.50
CA LEU A 346 8.15 -35.43 16.12
C LEU A 346 6.82 -36.18 15.91
N PRO A 347 5.96 -36.33 16.95
CA PRO A 347 4.71 -37.07 16.86
C PRO A 347 3.57 -36.23 16.24
N VAL A 348 3.75 -35.81 14.99
CA VAL A 348 2.78 -35.05 14.19
C VAL A 348 2.64 -35.64 12.78
N ASP A 349 1.56 -35.32 12.06
CA ASP A 349 1.44 -35.69 10.65
C ASP A 349 2.46 -34.94 9.76
N ALA A 350 2.53 -35.32 8.48
CA ALA A 350 3.52 -34.77 7.56
C ALA A 350 3.30 -33.27 7.27
N ASP A 351 2.04 -32.84 7.19
CA ASP A 351 1.69 -31.45 6.89
C ASP A 351 2.06 -30.53 8.07
N ASP A 352 1.74 -30.96 9.28
CA ASP A 352 2.10 -30.26 10.52
C ASP A 352 3.61 -30.17 10.70
N ARG A 353 4.32 -31.25 10.40
CA ARG A 353 5.78 -31.28 10.44
C ARG A 353 6.36 -30.25 9.50
N GLU A 354 5.84 -30.14 8.28
CA GLU A 354 6.33 -29.17 7.31
C GLU A 354 6.04 -27.73 7.75
N VAL A 355 4.86 -27.44 8.31
CA VAL A 355 4.55 -26.11 8.85
C VAL A 355 5.54 -25.72 9.97
N LEU A 356 5.85 -26.65 10.87
CA LEU A 356 6.82 -26.41 11.95
C LEU A 356 8.26 -26.25 11.41
N ARG A 357 8.62 -27.04 10.39
CA ARG A 357 9.92 -26.93 9.71
C ARG A 357 10.06 -25.59 9.01
N GLU A 358 9.08 -25.18 8.21
CA GLU A 358 9.04 -23.89 7.53
C GLU A 358 9.21 -22.75 8.54
N ALA A 359 8.61 -22.84 9.73
CA ALA A 359 8.73 -21.84 10.79
C ALA A 359 10.13 -21.75 11.41
N CYS A 360 10.79 -22.89 11.64
CA CYS A 360 12.04 -22.96 12.40
C CYS A 360 13.31 -22.98 11.52
N PHE A 361 13.21 -23.47 10.28
CA PHE A 361 14.33 -23.57 9.34
C PHE A 361 14.20 -22.49 8.26
N PHE A 362 15.15 -21.56 8.25
CA PHE A 362 15.21 -20.50 7.25
C PHE A 362 16.66 -20.18 6.90
N ARG A 363 16.85 -19.70 5.67
CA ARG A 363 18.15 -19.30 5.12
C ARG A 363 18.07 -17.89 4.56
N PRO A 364 19.21 -17.19 4.41
CA PRO A 364 19.24 -15.91 3.72
C PRO A 364 18.69 -16.05 2.31
N ASP A 365 17.74 -15.19 1.96
CA ASP A 365 17.16 -15.09 0.65
C ASP A 365 18.10 -14.28 -0.25
N ALA A 366 18.64 -14.91 -1.30
CA ALA A 366 19.59 -14.29 -2.21
C ALA A 366 19.01 -13.08 -2.97
N ARG A 367 17.68 -12.93 -3.03
CA ARG A 367 17.01 -11.77 -3.65
C ARG A 367 17.00 -10.55 -2.74
N VAL A 368 17.20 -10.73 -1.44
CA VAL A 368 17.25 -9.64 -0.45
C VAL A 368 18.68 -9.13 -0.36
N GLU A 369 18.91 -7.96 -0.95
CA GLU A 369 20.24 -7.34 -0.99
C GLU A 369 20.53 -6.55 0.28
N ARG A 370 19.49 -5.98 0.90
CA ARG A 370 19.63 -5.06 2.02
C ARG A 370 18.44 -5.10 2.98
N VAL A 371 18.72 -4.93 4.27
CA VAL A 371 17.68 -4.77 5.31
C VAL A 371 17.88 -3.50 6.14
N MET A 372 16.80 -2.77 6.36
CA MET A 372 16.72 -1.67 7.31
C MET A 372 15.95 -2.12 8.55
N PHE A 373 16.62 -2.18 9.69
CA PHE A 373 16.00 -2.47 10.99
C PHE A 373 15.62 -1.17 11.68
N LEU A 374 14.32 -0.91 11.82
CA LEU A 374 13.79 0.29 12.48
C LEU A 374 13.31 -0.06 13.89
N CYS A 375 14.04 0.39 14.92
CA CYS A 375 13.67 0.18 16.33
C CYS A 375 13.39 -1.30 16.69
N VAL A 376 14.19 -2.23 16.18
CA VAL A 376 13.93 -3.68 16.25
C VAL A 376 14.46 -4.26 17.56
N PRO A 377 13.68 -5.04 18.33
CA PRO A 377 14.14 -5.63 19.59
C PRO A 377 14.95 -6.92 19.37
N HIS A 378 16.14 -6.84 18.76
CA HIS A 378 16.96 -8.03 18.47
C HIS A 378 17.35 -8.86 19.70
N ARG A 379 17.35 -8.26 20.90
CA ARG A 379 17.58 -8.94 22.19
C ARG A 379 16.37 -8.86 23.13
N GLY A 380 15.19 -8.63 22.57
CA GLY A 380 13.94 -8.51 23.29
C GLY A 380 13.71 -7.13 23.88
N SER A 381 12.54 -6.93 24.46
CA SER A 381 12.11 -5.65 25.00
C SER A 381 11.42 -5.87 26.34
N GLY A 382 11.79 -5.08 27.35
CA GLY A 382 11.11 -5.08 28.65
C GLY A 382 9.84 -4.23 28.64
N ILE A 383 9.03 -4.30 27.57
CA ILE A 383 7.79 -3.52 27.48
C ILE A 383 6.91 -3.93 28.67
N ALA A 384 6.67 -2.98 29.57
CA ALA A 384 5.79 -3.16 30.71
C ALA A 384 4.38 -3.52 30.22
N SER A 385 3.71 -4.37 30.99
CA SER A 385 2.36 -4.86 30.79
C SER A 385 1.25 -3.78 30.71
N SER A 386 1.61 -2.51 30.81
CA SER A 386 0.69 -1.36 30.76
C SER A 386 0.20 -0.99 29.36
N VAL A 387 0.81 -1.48 28.27
CA VAL A 387 0.25 -1.35 26.90
C VAL A 387 -0.76 -2.48 26.59
N ILE A 388 -0.88 -3.48 27.47
CA ILE A 388 -1.50 -4.80 27.18
C ILE A 388 -3.02 -4.83 27.40
N GLY A 389 -3.62 -3.83 28.04
CA GLY A 389 -5.02 -3.87 28.49
C GLY A 389 -6.12 -4.05 27.42
N SER A 390 -5.82 -4.06 26.13
CA SER A 390 -6.82 -4.18 25.04
C SER A 390 -6.67 -5.41 24.12
N THR A 391 -5.73 -6.33 24.39
CA THR A 391 -5.29 -7.32 23.37
C THR A 391 -5.63 -8.78 23.66
N LEU A 392 -6.71 -9.07 24.38
CA LEU A 392 -7.22 -10.45 24.47
C LEU A 392 -8.13 -10.80 23.27
N ALA A 393 -8.75 -9.80 22.64
CA ALA A 393 -9.73 -9.97 21.56
C ALA A 393 -9.12 -10.29 20.17
N LYS A 394 -7.79 -10.41 20.03
CA LYS A 394 -7.11 -10.57 18.73
C LYS A 394 -6.66 -12.00 18.42
N LEU A 395 -6.87 -12.94 19.34
CA LEU A 395 -6.52 -14.35 19.16
C LEU A 395 -7.47 -15.08 18.19
N GLN A 396 -8.69 -14.55 18.02
CA GLN A 396 -9.71 -15.10 17.12
C GLN A 396 -9.36 -15.00 15.62
N ASP A 397 -8.38 -14.17 15.24
CA ASP A 397 -8.00 -13.94 13.84
C ASP A 397 -6.75 -14.75 13.40
N ILE A 398 -6.30 -15.71 14.21
CA ILE A 398 -5.15 -16.57 13.88
C ILE A 398 -5.64 -17.73 13.00
N PRO A 399 -5.13 -17.90 11.77
CA PRO A 399 -5.46 -19.07 10.96
C PRO A 399 -5.02 -20.37 11.65
N MET A 400 -5.96 -21.28 11.88
CA MET A 400 -5.66 -22.58 12.50
C MET A 400 -4.70 -23.44 11.66
N SER A 401 -4.60 -23.19 10.36
CA SER A 401 -3.58 -23.80 9.49
C SER A 401 -2.15 -23.45 9.89
N VAL A 402 -1.95 -22.32 10.58
CA VAL A 402 -0.62 -21.80 10.94
C VAL A 402 -0.29 -22.10 12.41
N ALA A 403 -1.26 -22.00 13.32
CA ALA A 403 -1.04 -22.24 14.76
C ALA A 403 -1.42 -23.65 15.23
N GLY A 404 -2.23 -24.38 14.46
CA GLY A 404 -2.73 -25.71 14.80
C GLY A 404 -1.66 -26.75 15.13
N PRO A 405 -0.58 -26.88 14.35
CA PRO A 405 0.47 -27.87 14.61
C PRO A 405 1.11 -27.71 16.01
N LEU A 406 1.50 -26.47 16.35
CA LEU A 406 2.09 -26.17 17.66
C LEU A 406 1.08 -26.38 18.80
N LEU A 407 -0.18 -25.99 18.59
CA LEU A 407 -1.24 -26.17 19.59
C LEU A 407 -1.50 -27.67 19.86
N ARG A 408 -1.50 -28.52 18.83
CA ARG A 408 -1.64 -29.98 18.99
C ARG A 408 -0.48 -30.58 19.78
N LEU A 409 0.74 -30.13 19.57
CA LEU A 409 1.89 -30.59 20.36
C LEU A 409 1.77 -30.15 21.82
N LEU A 410 1.40 -28.90 22.07
CA LEU A 410 1.18 -28.39 23.43
C LEU A 410 0.11 -29.17 24.21
N THR A 411 -0.92 -29.70 23.52
CA THR A 411 -2.02 -30.41 24.17
C THR A 411 -1.82 -31.92 24.25
N LEU A 412 -1.22 -32.54 23.23
CA LEU A 412 -1.15 -34.00 23.10
C LEU A 412 0.22 -34.59 23.45
N ASN A 413 1.30 -33.84 23.21
CA ASN A 413 2.68 -34.31 23.41
C ASN A 413 3.58 -33.19 23.98
N PRO A 414 3.21 -32.53 25.11
CA PRO A 414 3.96 -31.38 25.61
C PRO A 414 5.43 -31.71 25.92
N GLU A 415 5.75 -32.96 26.26
CA GLU A 415 7.11 -33.42 26.57
C GLU A 415 8.12 -33.28 25.41
N VAL A 416 7.64 -33.15 24.17
CA VAL A 416 8.52 -32.94 23.00
C VAL A 416 8.87 -31.46 22.78
N ILE A 417 8.25 -30.56 23.55
CA ILE A 417 8.53 -29.11 23.55
C ILE A 417 9.50 -28.80 24.68
N GLN A 418 10.45 -27.90 24.42
CA GLN A 418 11.42 -27.48 25.43
C GLN A 418 10.74 -26.93 26.69
N PRO A 419 11.15 -27.34 27.90
CA PRO A 419 10.55 -26.87 29.15
C PRO A 419 10.55 -25.35 29.33
N GLU A 420 11.57 -24.66 28.83
CA GLU A 420 11.66 -23.20 28.88
C GLU A 420 10.61 -22.52 28.00
N VAL A 421 10.18 -23.19 26.93
CA VAL A 421 9.07 -22.74 26.07
C VAL A 421 7.74 -23.03 26.75
N LEU A 422 7.57 -24.22 27.34
CA LEU A 422 6.37 -24.58 28.11
C LEU A 422 6.14 -23.69 29.34
N GLY A 423 7.21 -23.37 30.07
CA GLY A 423 7.18 -22.48 31.24
C GLY A 423 6.75 -21.06 30.90
N GLY A 424 6.96 -20.61 29.64
CA GLY A 424 6.39 -19.38 29.10
C GLY A 424 4.99 -19.55 28.49
N ALA A 425 4.64 -20.76 28.03
CA ALA A 425 3.36 -21.10 27.39
C ALA A 425 2.21 -21.40 28.38
N PHE A 426 2.51 -21.59 29.67
CA PHE A 426 1.50 -21.76 30.72
C PHE A 426 0.63 -20.50 30.98
N LEU A 427 0.99 -19.36 30.37
CA LEU A 427 0.06 -18.25 30.17
C LEU A 427 -0.63 -18.45 28.81
N PRO A 428 -1.95 -18.67 28.79
CA PRO A 428 -2.68 -19.21 27.64
C PRO A 428 -2.49 -18.34 26.40
N LEU A 429 -1.87 -18.87 25.34
CA LEU A 429 -1.96 -18.34 23.97
C LEU A 429 -1.89 -16.80 23.88
N HIS A 430 -1.09 -16.13 24.71
CA HIS A 430 -1.06 -14.67 24.68
C HIS A 430 -0.16 -14.24 23.51
N ALA A 431 -0.76 -13.47 22.59
CA ALA A 431 -0.18 -12.73 21.46
C ALA A 431 1.33 -12.48 21.57
N SER A 432 2.07 -12.50 20.45
CA SER A 432 3.53 -12.29 20.17
C SER A 432 4.45 -11.48 21.13
N ILE A 433 3.93 -10.87 22.19
CA ILE A 433 4.60 -10.18 23.28
C ILE A 433 5.49 -11.11 24.15
N PRO A 434 5.09 -12.34 24.55
CA PRO A 434 6.01 -13.26 25.24
C PRO A 434 7.25 -13.60 24.40
N ASP A 435 7.12 -13.68 23.08
CA ASP A 435 8.24 -13.92 22.16
C ASP A 435 9.25 -12.77 22.17
N LEU A 436 8.82 -11.55 22.51
CA LEU A 436 9.67 -10.37 22.63
C LEU A 436 10.36 -10.27 23.99
N SER A 437 10.13 -11.20 24.92
CA SER A 437 10.86 -11.25 26.17
C SER A 437 12.35 -11.52 25.91
N PRO A 438 13.28 -10.78 26.56
CA PRO A 438 14.71 -11.09 26.53
C PRO A 438 15.05 -12.52 27.01
N HIS A 439 14.13 -13.19 27.71
CA HIS A 439 14.31 -14.55 28.20
C HIS A 439 13.71 -15.62 27.28
N SER A 440 13.01 -15.23 26.21
CA SER A 440 12.46 -16.15 25.21
C SER A 440 13.57 -17.05 24.64
N PRO A 441 13.43 -18.39 24.72
CA PRO A 441 14.38 -19.32 24.10
C PRO A 441 14.48 -19.10 22.58
N VAL A 442 13.33 -18.89 21.94
CA VAL A 442 13.23 -18.61 20.49
C VAL A 442 13.98 -17.34 20.11
N LEU A 443 13.78 -16.25 20.86
CA LEU A 443 14.44 -14.99 20.53
C LEU A 443 15.95 -15.07 20.76
N ARG A 444 16.40 -15.78 21.81
CA ARG A 444 17.82 -16.04 22.05
C ARG A 444 18.44 -16.88 20.94
N ALA A 445 17.74 -17.90 20.45
CA ALA A 445 18.17 -18.69 19.31
C ALA A 445 18.26 -17.83 18.04
N LEU A 446 17.22 -17.03 17.74
CA LEU A 446 17.24 -16.09 16.62
C LEU A 446 18.36 -15.05 16.75
N GLN A 447 18.67 -14.60 17.97
CA GLN A 447 19.79 -13.70 18.23
C GLN A 447 21.13 -14.32 17.82
N ALA A 448 21.32 -15.61 18.07
CA ALA A 448 22.53 -16.35 17.71
C ALA A 448 22.70 -16.58 16.20
N CYS A 449 21.61 -16.48 15.43
CA CYS A 449 21.65 -16.56 13.97
C CYS A 449 22.24 -15.26 13.38
N PRO A 450 23.40 -15.29 12.72
CA PRO A 450 24.02 -14.10 12.15
C PRO A 450 23.17 -13.52 11.01
N VAL A 451 23.14 -12.20 10.88
CA VAL A 451 22.57 -11.52 9.69
C VAL A 451 23.70 -11.44 8.66
N THR A 452 23.52 -12.08 7.52
CA THR A 452 24.56 -12.22 6.48
C THR A 452 24.41 -11.22 5.34
N THR A 453 23.20 -10.67 5.18
CA THR A 453 22.88 -9.61 4.22
C THR A 453 23.33 -8.25 4.75
N GLU A 454 23.66 -7.33 3.83
CA GLU A 454 23.90 -5.92 4.16
C GLU A 454 22.74 -5.36 5.01
N HIS A 455 23.03 -4.79 6.17
CA HIS A 455 21.99 -4.33 7.07
C HIS A 455 22.34 -3.04 7.81
N HIS A 456 21.32 -2.23 8.06
CA HIS A 456 21.43 -0.95 8.72
C HIS A 456 20.43 -0.85 9.87
N SER A 457 20.86 -0.25 10.98
CA SER A 457 20.00 0.02 12.14
C SER A 457 19.61 1.48 12.18
N ILE A 458 18.31 1.75 12.31
CA ILE A 458 17.78 3.09 12.62
C ILE A 458 17.12 2.99 13.99
N ILE A 459 17.72 3.62 14.99
CA ILE A 459 17.34 3.47 16.40
C ILE A 459 16.84 4.81 16.94
N ALA A 460 15.60 4.83 17.41
CA ALA A 460 15.05 5.99 18.10
C ALA A 460 15.50 6.03 19.56
N LEU A 461 15.77 7.23 20.08
CA LEU A 461 16.15 7.47 21.45
C LEU A 461 15.32 8.62 22.01
N ARG A 462 14.60 8.36 23.11
CA ARG A 462 13.62 9.30 23.68
C ARG A 462 14.27 10.40 24.51
N PHE A 463 15.36 10.07 25.20
CA PHE A 463 15.97 10.96 26.17
C PHE A 463 17.28 11.58 25.64
N PRO A 464 17.72 12.74 26.15
CA PRO A 464 19.03 13.31 25.84
C PRO A 464 20.14 12.64 26.68
N TRP A 465 20.16 11.31 26.73
CA TRP A 465 21.13 10.51 27.48
C TRP A 465 22.04 9.72 26.53
N PRO A 466 23.24 9.29 26.99
CA PRO A 466 24.10 8.40 26.22
C PRO A 466 23.33 7.19 25.70
N ALA A 467 23.50 6.86 24.40
CA ALA A 467 22.69 5.87 23.68
C ALA A 467 22.56 4.54 24.43
N ARG A 468 23.69 4.05 24.96
CA ARG A 468 23.77 2.80 25.71
C ARG A 468 22.73 2.67 26.84
N TRP A 469 22.37 3.75 27.53
CA TRP A 469 21.41 3.79 28.67
C TRP A 469 20.01 4.28 28.26
N ASN A 470 19.75 4.37 26.95
CA ASN A 470 18.61 5.05 26.40
C ASN A 470 17.70 4.05 25.65
N SER A 471 16.47 4.46 25.40
CA SER A 471 15.44 3.67 24.73
C SER A 471 14.50 4.57 23.94
N ASP A 472 13.76 3.98 23.02
CA ASP A 472 12.65 4.64 22.34
C ASP A 472 11.34 4.63 23.16
N GLY A 473 11.40 4.18 24.42
CA GLY A 473 10.25 3.95 25.29
C GLY A 473 9.67 2.53 25.24
N ALA A 474 10.10 1.69 24.30
CA ALA A 474 9.73 0.28 24.20
C ALA A 474 10.96 -0.63 24.07
N VAL A 475 11.88 -0.27 23.19
CA VAL A 475 13.10 -1.00 22.87
C VAL A 475 14.32 -0.18 23.31
N SER A 476 15.20 -0.80 24.10
CA SER A 476 16.46 -0.18 24.49
C SER A 476 17.44 -0.17 23.33
N TRP A 477 18.36 0.80 23.31
CA TRP A 477 19.45 0.79 22.34
C TRP A 477 20.22 -0.52 22.36
N ARG A 478 20.50 -1.09 23.54
CA ARG A 478 21.22 -2.38 23.67
C ARG A 478 20.50 -3.54 22.96
N SER A 479 19.17 -3.50 22.91
CA SER A 479 18.39 -4.50 22.20
C SER A 479 18.37 -4.26 20.69
N ALA A 480 18.29 -2.99 20.26
CA ALA A 480 18.26 -2.63 18.84
C ALA A 480 19.63 -2.59 18.15
N HIS A 481 20.71 -2.47 18.93
CA HIS A 481 22.06 -2.40 18.41
C HIS A 481 22.54 -3.74 17.86
N LEU A 482 23.04 -3.74 16.63
CA LEU A 482 23.76 -4.86 16.02
C LEU A 482 25.17 -4.38 15.66
N ALA A 483 26.19 -5.02 16.24
CA ALA A 483 27.59 -4.66 15.96
C ALA A 483 27.99 -4.95 14.50
N SER A 484 27.26 -5.85 13.84
CA SER A 484 27.47 -6.22 12.43
C SER A 484 26.84 -5.25 11.43
N ALA A 485 26.09 -4.23 11.87
CA ALA A 485 25.38 -3.33 10.97
C ALA A 485 26.36 -2.39 10.23
N GLU A 486 26.19 -2.26 8.92
CA GLU A 486 26.98 -1.36 8.06
C GLU A 486 26.82 0.11 8.48
N SER A 487 25.64 0.47 8.96
CA SER A 487 25.43 1.77 9.57
C SER A 487 24.43 1.72 10.71
N GLU A 488 24.68 2.51 11.76
CA GLU A 488 23.71 2.79 12.81
C GLU A 488 23.35 4.29 12.79
N THR A 489 22.07 4.60 12.62
CA THR A 489 21.55 5.98 12.68
C THR A 489 20.68 6.17 13.91
N LEU A 490 21.12 7.06 14.80
CA LEU A 490 20.36 7.43 15.99
C LEU A 490 19.44 8.62 15.69
N VAL A 491 18.15 8.45 15.93
CA VAL A 491 17.14 9.51 15.78
C VAL A 491 16.55 9.88 17.14
N ARG A 492 16.13 11.13 17.30
CA ARG A 492 15.47 11.57 18.54
C ARG A 492 13.98 11.31 18.43
N GLY A 493 13.40 10.58 19.37
CA GLY A 493 11.97 10.30 19.40
C GLY A 493 11.62 8.99 20.09
N GLY A 494 10.35 8.60 20.02
CA GLY A 494 9.84 7.35 20.59
C GLY A 494 9.82 6.18 19.61
N HIS A 495 9.25 5.05 20.01
CA HIS A 495 9.21 3.81 19.20
C HIS A 495 8.55 3.97 17.82
N GLN A 496 7.68 4.98 17.68
CA GLN A 496 6.91 5.27 16.47
C GLN A 496 7.59 6.35 15.59
N SER A 497 8.91 6.55 15.74
CA SER A 497 9.67 7.59 15.02
C SER A 497 9.96 7.27 13.55
N TYR A 498 9.35 6.22 12.98
CA TYR A 498 9.53 5.86 11.57
C TYR A 498 9.07 6.96 10.58
N THR A 499 8.20 7.88 11.02
CA THR A 499 7.82 9.07 10.24
C THR A 499 8.61 10.34 10.61
N ASP A 500 9.54 10.26 11.57
CA ASP A 500 10.41 11.38 11.89
C ASP A 500 11.28 11.74 10.69
N ARG A 501 11.52 13.03 10.49
CA ARG A 501 12.28 13.53 9.34
C ARG A 501 13.68 12.91 9.25
N ARG A 502 14.36 12.71 10.39
CA ARG A 502 15.71 12.12 10.42
C ARG A 502 15.68 10.63 10.08
N CYS A 503 14.62 9.93 10.49
CA CYS A 503 14.41 8.54 10.10
C CYS A 503 14.19 8.42 8.59
N LEU A 504 13.33 9.27 8.01
CA LEU A 504 13.10 9.30 6.56
C LEU A 504 14.36 9.70 5.78
N GLU A 505 15.16 10.63 6.30
CA GLU A 505 16.45 11.00 5.70
C GLU A 505 17.46 9.84 5.76
N ALA A 506 17.50 9.08 6.85
CA ALA A 506 18.35 7.89 6.98
C ALA A 506 17.93 6.79 6.00
N MET A 507 16.64 6.47 5.94
CA MET A 507 16.10 5.51 4.96
C MET A 507 16.39 5.97 3.52
N ARG A 508 16.18 7.26 3.23
CA ARG A 508 16.49 7.82 1.91
C ARG A 508 17.96 7.60 1.56
N ARG A 509 18.88 7.95 2.46
CA ARG A 509 20.32 7.76 2.24
C ARG A 509 20.65 6.31 1.91
N ILE A 510 20.15 5.37 2.71
CA ILE A 510 20.36 3.94 2.54
C ILE A 510 19.80 3.43 1.19
N LEU A 511 18.63 3.91 0.78
CA LEU A 511 18.03 3.54 -0.51
C LEU A 511 18.77 4.13 -1.72
N THR A 512 19.36 5.32 -1.57
CA THR A 512 20.08 6.01 -2.66
C THR A 512 21.55 5.63 -2.76
N GLU A 513 22.12 5.04 -1.71
CA GLU A 513 23.52 4.60 -1.67
C GLU A 513 23.90 3.65 -2.82
N PRO A 514 23.18 2.53 -3.09
CA PRO A 514 23.53 1.63 -4.18
C PRO A 514 23.32 2.24 -5.58
N LEU A 515 22.55 3.33 -5.69
CA LEU A 515 22.30 3.99 -6.98
C LEU A 515 23.47 4.86 -7.43
N HIS A 516 24.34 5.24 -6.49
CA HIS A 516 25.52 6.08 -6.74
C HIS A 516 26.83 5.29 -6.70
N GLN A 517 26.79 4.01 -6.34
CA GLN A 517 27.96 3.15 -6.45
C GLN A 517 28.15 2.80 -7.92
N PRO A 518 29.37 2.94 -8.49
CA PRO A 518 29.64 2.44 -9.83
C PRO A 518 29.34 0.93 -9.85
N VAL A 519 28.56 0.49 -10.83
CA VAL A 519 28.33 -0.94 -11.05
C VAL A 519 29.70 -1.59 -11.28
N PRO A 520 30.11 -2.58 -10.47
CA PRO A 520 31.42 -3.21 -10.58
C PRO A 520 31.60 -3.96 -11.91
#